data_AF-A0A4Y6US50-F1
#
_entry.id   AF-A0A4Y6US50-F1
#
_cell.length_a   1.000
_cell.length_b   1.000
_cell.length_c   1.000
_cell.angle_alpha   90.00
_cell.angle_beta   90.00
_cell.angle_gamma   90.00
#
_symmetry.space_group_name_H-M   'P 1'
#
loop_
_entity.id
_entity.type
_entity.pdbx_description
1 polymer ?
#
loop_
_entity_poly.entity_id
_entity_poly.type
_entity_poly.pdbx_seq_one_letter_code
_entity_poly.pdbx_strand_id
1 'polypeptide(L)'
;MKDKVKGLTVGILIGTMLTGSAAFAANTQTIQVAVKNMPLYFNLVKKDSAKTLTYEGTTYVPVRAVSAAIGQEVSLKDGGLYIGKQPKQTSITRAEAVKKVKAKYGFYHPSIYVEVEYIEGDNYVVHAYQVVMDDEETGHTATYGWYYVNKTTGKISSMF
;
A
#
# COMPACT_ATOMS: atom_id res chain seq x y z
N MET A 1 19.60 5.23 -59.57
CA MET A 1 18.39 5.54 -58.75
C MET A 1 18.13 4.51 -57.64
N LYS A 2 18.36 3.21 -57.88
CA LYS A 2 18.13 2.14 -56.88
C LYS A 2 18.89 2.35 -55.55
N ASP A 3 20.12 2.84 -55.58
CA ASP A 3 20.94 2.94 -54.35
C ASP A 3 20.59 4.16 -53.49
N LYS A 4 20.05 5.21 -54.10
CA LYS A 4 19.56 6.40 -53.37
C LYS A 4 18.25 6.11 -52.62
N VAL A 5 17.39 5.25 -53.19
CA VAL A 5 16.14 4.79 -52.56
C VAL A 5 16.44 3.87 -51.38
N LYS A 6 17.48 3.04 -51.46
CA LYS A 6 17.97 2.21 -50.34
C LYS A 6 18.49 3.07 -49.19
N GLY A 7 19.26 4.12 -49.49
CA GLY A 7 19.74 5.07 -48.48
C GLY A 7 18.60 5.80 -47.77
N LEU A 8 17.55 6.19 -48.51
CA LEU A 8 16.37 6.84 -47.95
C LEU A 8 15.54 5.91 -47.05
N THR A 9 15.40 4.63 -47.41
CA THR A 9 14.65 3.65 -46.59
C THR A 9 15.37 3.34 -45.28
N VAL A 10 16.71 3.22 -45.31
CA VAL A 10 17.51 3.05 -44.09
C VAL A 10 17.48 4.33 -43.23
N GLY A 11 17.56 5.50 -43.86
CA GLY A 11 17.48 6.79 -43.16
C GLY A 11 16.14 7.04 -42.46
N ILE A 12 15.02 6.65 -43.07
CA ILE A 12 13.68 6.76 -42.45
C ILE A 12 13.52 5.76 -41.28
N LEU A 13 14.05 4.55 -41.40
CA LEU A 13 14.00 3.56 -40.32
C LEU A 13 14.77 4.02 -39.08
N ILE A 14 15.92 4.66 -39.26
CA ILE A 14 16.71 5.20 -38.15
C ILE A 14 16.11 6.52 -37.63
N GLY A 15 15.64 7.39 -38.53
CA GLY A 15 15.03 8.67 -38.17
C GLY A 15 13.75 8.54 -37.34
N THR A 16 12.92 7.54 -37.65
CA THR A 16 11.70 7.24 -36.88
C THR A 16 11.96 6.69 -35.48
N MET A 17 13.16 6.15 -35.21
CA MET A 17 13.57 5.78 -33.85
C MET A 17 14.00 7.01 -33.00
N LEU A 18 14.34 8.14 -33.62
CA LEU A 18 14.94 9.29 -32.94
C LEU A 18 13.98 10.48 -32.71
N THR A 19 12.89 10.61 -33.48
CA THR A 19 11.93 11.71 -33.30
C THR A 19 10.67 11.26 -32.59
N GLY A 20 10.74 11.21 -31.26
CA GLY A 20 9.62 10.86 -30.40
C GLY A 20 9.72 11.40 -28.97
N SER A 21 10.32 12.57 -28.76
CA SER A 21 10.30 13.26 -27.46
C SER A 21 9.20 14.32 -27.42
N ALA A 22 7.95 13.88 -27.25
CA ALA A 22 6.99 14.74 -26.58
C ALA A 22 7.42 14.80 -25.10
N ALA A 23 7.77 15.99 -24.63
CA ALA A 23 8.16 16.25 -23.26
C ALA A 23 6.99 15.96 -22.32
N PHE A 24 6.96 14.77 -21.73
CA PHE A 24 6.09 14.45 -20.60
C PHE A 24 6.95 14.35 -19.33
N ALA A 25 6.58 15.17 -18.34
CA ALA A 25 7.16 15.16 -17.01
C ALA A 25 6.72 13.89 -16.24
N ALA A 26 7.49 12.82 -16.41
CA ALA A 26 7.68 11.73 -15.47
C ALA A 26 9.00 11.07 -15.88
N ASN A 27 9.87 10.72 -14.93
CA ASN A 27 11.07 9.92 -15.21
C ASN A 27 10.68 8.47 -15.57
N THR A 28 9.88 8.29 -16.62
CA THR A 28 9.54 7.00 -17.19
C THR A 28 10.61 6.65 -18.22
N GLN A 29 11.60 5.85 -17.81
CA GLN A 29 12.50 5.21 -18.75
C GLN A 29 11.71 4.13 -19.50
N THR A 30 11.62 4.25 -20.82
CA THR A 30 11.04 3.22 -21.67
C THR A 30 12.10 2.16 -21.94
N ILE A 31 11.81 0.91 -21.61
CA ILE A 31 12.68 -0.23 -21.91
C ILE A 31 12.10 -1.04 -23.07
N GLN A 32 12.95 -1.47 -24.01
CA GLN A 32 12.56 -2.43 -25.04
C GLN A 32 12.64 -3.84 -24.46
N VAL A 33 11.52 -4.55 -24.46
CA VAL A 33 11.41 -5.90 -23.91
C VAL A 33 10.87 -6.87 -24.96
N ALA A 34 11.39 -8.08 -24.97
CA ALA A 34 10.81 -9.14 -25.79
C ALA A 34 9.61 -9.73 -25.03
N VAL A 35 8.41 -9.57 -25.59
CA VAL A 35 7.18 -10.12 -25.02
C VAL A 35 6.90 -11.48 -25.64
N LYS A 36 6.77 -12.53 -24.82
CA LYS A 36 6.50 -13.90 -25.30
C LYS A 36 5.44 -14.57 -24.44
N ASN A 37 4.69 -15.51 -25.02
CA ASN A 37 3.82 -16.39 -24.24
C ASN A 37 4.56 -17.70 -24.01
N MET A 38 4.81 -18.06 -22.75
CA MET A 38 5.63 -19.23 -22.40
C MET A 38 4.88 -20.18 -21.47
N PRO A 39 4.94 -21.52 -21.71
CA PRO A 39 4.35 -22.48 -20.79
C PRO A 39 5.08 -22.47 -19.45
N LEU A 40 4.32 -22.40 -18.35
CA LEU A 40 4.89 -22.55 -17.01
C LEU A 40 4.90 -24.03 -16.61
N TYR A 41 5.94 -24.41 -15.85
CA TYR A 41 6.03 -25.72 -15.23
C TYR A 41 6.31 -25.53 -13.74
N PHE A 42 5.51 -26.15 -12.88
CA PHE A 42 5.74 -26.18 -11.45
C PHE A 42 5.89 -27.63 -11.03
N ASN A 43 7.03 -27.98 -10.42
CA ASN A 43 7.39 -29.35 -10.07
C ASN A 43 7.25 -30.32 -11.27
N LEU A 44 7.79 -29.92 -12.43
CA LEU A 44 7.72 -30.66 -13.70
C LEU A 44 6.30 -30.86 -14.28
N VAL A 45 5.26 -30.37 -13.61
CA VAL A 45 3.88 -30.40 -14.11
C VAL A 45 3.61 -29.14 -14.91
N LYS A 46 3.15 -29.32 -16.16
CA LYS A 46 2.72 -28.22 -17.02
C LYS A 46 1.54 -27.47 -16.40
N LYS A 47 1.65 -26.15 -16.34
CA LYS A 47 0.61 -25.19 -15.90
C LYS A 47 0.22 -24.31 -17.08
N ASP A 48 -0.60 -23.30 -16.83
CA ASP A 48 -0.98 -22.34 -17.84
C ASP A 48 0.22 -21.53 -18.36
N SER A 49 0.13 -21.09 -19.60
CA SER A 49 1.12 -20.20 -20.18
C SER A 49 0.98 -18.80 -19.61
N ALA A 50 2.11 -18.14 -19.40
CA ALA A 50 2.17 -16.75 -18.96
C ALA A 50 2.76 -15.87 -20.06
N LYS A 51 2.21 -14.65 -20.18
CA LYS A 51 2.82 -13.58 -20.95
C LYS A 51 4.03 -13.03 -20.18
N THR A 52 5.22 -13.32 -20.67
CA THR A 52 6.49 -12.95 -20.04
C THR A 52 7.14 -11.76 -20.76
N LEU A 53 7.98 -11.05 -20.02
CA LEU A 53 8.82 -9.97 -20.54
C LEU A 53 10.28 -10.40 -20.35
N THR A 54 11.07 -10.42 -21.42
CA THR A 54 12.52 -10.63 -21.31
C THR A 54 13.24 -9.31 -21.48
N TYR A 55 14.03 -8.95 -20.47
CA TYR A 55 14.83 -7.73 -20.41
C TYR A 55 16.21 -8.08 -19.83
N GLU A 56 17.29 -7.70 -20.51
CA GLU A 56 18.69 -7.96 -20.08
C GLU A 56 18.96 -9.43 -19.71
N GLY A 57 18.45 -10.37 -20.51
CA GLY A 57 18.60 -11.81 -20.26
C GLY A 57 17.75 -12.36 -19.09
N THR A 58 17.01 -11.51 -18.40
CA THR A 58 16.08 -11.89 -17.32
C THR A 58 14.66 -11.97 -17.84
N THR A 59 13.99 -13.10 -17.59
CA THR A 59 12.57 -13.27 -17.91
C THR A 59 11.71 -12.97 -16.68
N TYR A 60 10.92 -11.91 -16.78
CA TYR A 60 9.94 -11.49 -15.80
C TYR A 60 8.61 -12.18 -16.08
N VAL A 61 8.08 -12.83 -15.07
CA VAL A 61 6.80 -13.55 -15.12
C VAL A 61 5.81 -12.83 -14.21
N PRO A 62 4.55 -12.60 -14.65
CA PRO A 62 3.53 -12.03 -13.79
C PRO A 62 3.34 -12.88 -12.53
N VAL A 63 3.46 -12.25 -11.35
CA VAL A 63 3.32 -12.94 -10.06
C VAL A 63 1.99 -13.69 -9.94
N ARG A 64 0.92 -13.19 -10.57
CA ARG A 64 -0.39 -13.86 -10.62
C ARG A 64 -0.37 -15.19 -11.38
N ALA A 65 0.42 -15.28 -12.45
CA ALA A 65 0.57 -16.54 -13.19
C ALA A 65 1.36 -17.56 -12.36
N VAL A 66 2.40 -17.08 -11.65
CA VAL A 66 3.16 -17.91 -10.71
C VAL A 66 2.26 -18.37 -9.56
N SER A 67 1.44 -17.49 -8.99
CA SER A 67 0.54 -17.80 -7.87
C SER A 67 -0.48 -18.88 -8.23
N ALA A 68 -1.07 -18.79 -9.42
CA ALA A 68 -1.97 -19.80 -9.97
C ALA A 68 -1.25 -21.14 -10.18
N ALA A 69 -0.02 -21.12 -10.67
CA ALA A 69 0.79 -22.33 -10.89
C ALA A 69 1.12 -23.07 -9.58
N ILE A 70 1.41 -22.33 -8.49
CA ILE A 70 1.80 -22.87 -7.18
C ILE A 70 0.62 -23.06 -6.21
N GLY A 71 -0.58 -22.60 -6.56
CA GLY A 71 -1.77 -22.68 -5.72
C GLY A 71 -1.70 -21.84 -4.44
N GLN A 72 -0.98 -20.71 -4.48
CA GLN A 72 -0.87 -19.79 -3.35
C GLN A 72 -1.60 -18.49 -3.67
N GLU A 73 -2.18 -17.87 -2.64
CA GLU A 73 -2.81 -16.56 -2.76
C GLU A 73 -1.74 -15.46 -2.92
N VAL A 74 -2.03 -14.44 -3.73
CA VAL A 74 -1.19 -13.24 -3.85
C VAL A 74 -2.01 -11.99 -3.60
N SER A 75 -1.51 -11.11 -2.73
CA SER A 75 -2.15 -9.82 -2.46
C SER A 75 -1.12 -8.69 -2.35
N LEU A 76 -1.59 -7.47 -2.61
CA LEU A 76 -0.86 -6.24 -2.35
C LEU A 76 -1.53 -5.55 -1.16
N LYS A 77 -0.82 -5.40 -0.04
CA LYS A 77 -1.32 -4.71 1.16
C LYS A 77 -0.21 -3.83 1.75
N ASP A 78 -0.55 -2.58 2.09
CA ASP A 78 0.40 -1.63 2.68
C ASP A 78 1.72 -1.46 1.90
N GLY A 79 1.65 -1.50 0.56
CA GLY A 79 2.83 -1.44 -0.32
C GLY A 79 3.69 -2.71 -0.37
N GLY A 80 3.33 -3.74 0.39
CA GLY A 80 3.95 -5.07 0.36
C GLY A 80 3.23 -6.03 -0.58
N LEU A 81 4.00 -6.87 -1.28
CA LEU A 81 3.51 -8.00 -2.06
C LEU A 81 3.60 -9.28 -1.23
N TYR A 82 2.45 -9.87 -0.89
CA TYR A 82 2.35 -11.08 -0.08
C TYR A 82 2.04 -12.29 -0.96
N ILE A 83 2.76 -13.39 -0.75
CA ILE A 83 2.54 -14.67 -1.43
C ILE A 83 2.30 -15.75 -0.37
N GLY A 84 1.19 -16.47 -0.48
CA GLY A 84 0.77 -17.51 0.46
C GLY A 84 0.01 -16.96 1.66
N LYS A 85 0.60 -17.01 2.86
CA LYS A 85 -0.05 -16.53 4.09
C LYS A 85 -0.31 -15.03 4.00
N GLN A 86 -1.58 -14.65 4.14
CA GLN A 86 -1.99 -13.27 4.13
C GLN A 86 -1.82 -12.63 5.52
N PRO A 87 -1.48 -11.33 5.60
CA PRO A 87 -1.45 -10.64 6.87
C PRO A 87 -2.88 -10.62 7.44
N LYS A 88 -3.01 -11.04 8.70
CA LYS A 88 -4.26 -10.91 9.45
C LYS A 88 -4.52 -9.42 9.62
N GLN A 89 -5.58 -8.94 8.99
CA GLN A 89 -6.08 -7.60 9.24
C GLN A 89 -6.79 -7.63 10.59
N THR A 90 -6.01 -7.53 11.67
CA THR A 90 -6.55 -7.39 13.02
C THR A 90 -7.12 -5.99 13.12
N SER A 91 -8.44 -5.87 12.94
CA SER A 91 -9.14 -4.69 13.39
C SER A 91 -8.87 -4.52 14.88
N ILE A 92 -8.60 -3.28 15.25
CA ILE A 92 -8.28 -2.91 16.62
C ILE A 92 -9.58 -2.82 17.39
N THR A 93 -9.57 -3.34 18.60
CA THR A 93 -10.71 -3.25 19.51
C THR A 93 -10.77 -1.87 20.19
N ARG A 94 -11.93 -1.48 20.73
CA ARG A 94 -12.04 -0.24 21.54
C ARG A 94 -11.03 -0.21 22.69
N ALA A 95 -10.86 -1.33 23.39
CA ALA A 95 -9.92 -1.46 24.50
C ALA A 95 -8.47 -1.27 24.05
N GLU A 96 -8.09 -1.82 22.90
CA GLU A 96 -6.77 -1.61 22.32
C GLU A 96 -6.56 -0.15 21.87
N ALA A 97 -7.58 0.51 21.31
CA ALA A 97 -7.51 1.92 20.95
C ALA A 97 -7.22 2.80 22.18
N VAL A 98 -7.95 2.58 23.28
CA VAL A 98 -7.69 3.25 24.56
C VAL A 98 -6.27 2.98 25.05
N LYS A 99 -5.85 1.70 25.07
CA LYS A 99 -4.50 1.31 25.51
C LYS A 99 -3.41 2.01 24.69
N LYS A 100 -3.59 2.10 23.37
CA LYS A 100 -2.66 2.76 22.45
C LYS A 100 -2.58 4.27 22.71
N VAL A 101 -3.71 4.95 22.94
CA VAL A 101 -3.74 6.39 23.26
C VAL A 101 -3.09 6.65 24.63
N LYS A 102 -3.44 5.88 25.66
CA LYS A 102 -2.78 5.96 26.98
C LYS A 102 -1.27 5.81 26.86
N ALA A 103 -0.82 4.81 26.09
CA ALA A 103 0.60 4.55 25.91
C ALA A 103 1.35 5.65 25.16
N LYS A 104 0.75 6.22 24.11
CA LYS A 104 1.38 7.25 23.28
C LYS A 104 1.50 8.60 23.99
N TYR A 105 0.48 8.99 24.75
CA TYR A 105 0.39 10.32 25.38
C TYR A 105 0.66 10.31 26.88
N GLY A 106 0.92 9.16 27.48
CA GLY A 106 1.32 9.05 28.89
C GLY A 106 0.17 9.19 29.89
N PHE A 107 -1.07 8.91 29.50
CA PHE A 107 -2.25 9.00 30.38
C PHE A 107 -2.38 7.81 31.33
N TYR A 108 -1.48 7.76 32.31
CA TYR A 108 -1.44 6.72 33.34
C TYR A 108 -1.91 7.21 34.72
N HIS A 109 -2.12 8.51 34.88
CA HIS A 109 -2.59 9.06 36.14
C HIS A 109 -4.02 8.56 36.44
N PRO A 110 -4.33 8.10 37.67
CA PRO A 110 -5.64 7.53 38.00
C PRO A 110 -6.83 8.48 37.75
N SER A 111 -6.59 9.79 37.88
CA SER A 111 -7.60 10.82 37.66
C SER A 111 -7.88 11.13 36.18
N ILE A 112 -7.12 10.54 35.25
CA ILE A 112 -7.30 10.75 33.81
C ILE A 112 -8.07 9.56 33.24
N TYR A 113 -9.27 9.86 32.77
CA TYR A 113 -10.12 8.96 32.02
C TYR A 113 -9.73 9.01 30.55
N VAL A 114 -9.65 7.84 29.92
CA VAL A 114 -9.43 7.71 28.48
C VAL A 114 -10.36 6.64 27.96
N GLU A 115 -11.26 7.02 27.06
CA GLU A 115 -12.30 6.14 26.55
C GLU A 115 -12.66 6.43 25.10
N VAL A 116 -13.24 5.44 24.43
CA VAL A 116 -13.81 5.63 23.09
C VAL A 116 -15.21 6.20 23.26
N GLU A 117 -15.43 7.41 22.78
CA GLU A 117 -16.72 8.07 22.89
C GLU A 117 -17.64 7.67 21.74
N TYR A 118 -17.17 7.80 20.51
CA TYR A 118 -17.91 7.39 19.32
C TYR A 118 -17.01 6.89 18.20
N ILE A 119 -17.63 6.42 17.12
CA ILE A 119 -16.93 5.97 15.91
C ILE A 119 -17.24 6.96 14.80
N GLU A 120 -16.20 7.43 14.13
CA GLU A 120 -16.30 8.34 12.99
C GLU A 120 -15.62 7.70 11.77
N GLY A 121 -16.43 7.25 10.82
CA GLY A 121 -15.94 6.53 9.63
C GLY A 121 -15.08 5.32 10.01
N ASP A 122 -13.80 5.36 9.65
CA ASP A 122 -12.82 4.31 9.93
C ASP A 122 -12.02 4.50 11.22
N ASN A 123 -12.43 5.44 12.09
CA ASN A 123 -11.71 5.76 13.32
C ASN A 123 -12.58 5.57 14.57
N TYR A 124 -11.94 5.14 15.65
CA TYR A 124 -12.44 5.42 17.00
C TYR A 124 -12.07 6.85 17.38
N VAL A 125 -13.01 7.58 17.95
CA VAL A 125 -12.76 8.87 18.58
C VAL A 125 -12.55 8.62 20.07
N VAL A 126 -11.33 8.89 20.53
CA VAL A 126 -10.89 8.66 21.90
C VAL A 126 -10.76 10.00 22.62
N HIS A 127 -11.48 10.14 23.72
CA HIS A 127 -11.45 11.32 24.59
C HIS A 127 -10.57 11.04 25.79
N ALA A 128 -9.62 11.94 26.07
CA ALA A 128 -8.82 11.93 27.29
C ALA A 128 -9.17 13.15 28.13
N TYR A 129 -9.64 12.92 29.36
CA TYR A 129 -10.12 13.99 30.24
C TYR A 129 -9.95 13.65 31.72
N GLN A 130 -10.06 14.66 32.56
CA GLN A 130 -10.20 14.54 34.00
C GLN A 130 -11.47 15.26 34.43
N VAL A 131 -12.16 14.70 35.42
CA VAL A 131 -13.22 15.41 36.15
C VAL A 131 -12.55 16.13 37.32
N VAL A 132 -12.69 17.45 37.36
CA VAL A 132 -12.18 18.32 38.42
C VAL A 132 -13.39 18.84 39.19
N MET A 133 -13.38 18.63 40.51
CA MET A 133 -14.45 19.13 41.38
C MET A 133 -14.13 20.57 41.79
N ASP A 134 -15.09 21.47 41.61
CA ASP A 134 -15.00 22.88 42.04
C ASP A 134 -15.47 23.03 43.49
N ASP A 135 -16.47 22.24 43.90
CA ASP A 135 -16.95 22.08 45.28
C ASP A 135 -17.48 20.64 45.52
N GLU A 136 -18.20 20.40 46.63
CA GLU A 136 -18.73 19.08 46.97
C GLU A 136 -19.82 18.57 46.00
N GLU A 137 -20.51 19.46 45.29
CA GLU A 137 -21.63 19.16 44.39
C GLU A 137 -21.36 19.51 42.93
N THR A 138 -20.43 20.42 42.65
CA THR A 138 -20.14 20.94 41.31
C THR A 138 -18.72 20.60 40.86
N GLY A 139 -18.59 20.34 39.57
CA GLY A 139 -17.32 20.07 38.92
C GLY A 139 -17.40 20.26 37.42
N HIS A 140 -16.25 20.28 36.78
CA HIS A 140 -16.11 20.44 35.34
C HIS A 140 -15.16 19.40 34.75
N THR A 141 -15.29 19.18 33.44
CA THR A 141 -14.41 18.28 32.70
C THR A 141 -13.25 19.06 32.09
N ALA A 142 -12.03 18.77 32.55
CA ALA A 142 -10.80 19.24 31.94
C ALA A 142 -10.37 18.26 30.84
N THR A 143 -10.47 18.68 29.58
CA THR A 143 -10.09 17.84 28.44
C THR A 143 -8.58 17.96 28.15
N TYR A 144 -7.89 16.83 28.09
CA TYR A 144 -6.48 16.75 27.67
C TYR A 144 -6.33 16.58 26.17
N GLY A 145 -7.29 15.92 25.51
CA GLY A 145 -7.25 15.79 24.06
C GLY A 145 -8.29 14.84 23.48
N TRP A 146 -8.43 14.94 22.17
CA TRP A 146 -9.27 14.09 21.34
C TRP A 146 -8.42 13.46 20.25
N TYR A 147 -8.56 12.15 20.07
CA TYR A 147 -7.69 11.38 19.19
C TYR A 147 -8.50 10.50 18.26
N TYR A 148 -8.12 10.50 16.99
CA TYR A 148 -8.56 9.49 16.03
C TYR A 148 -7.63 8.30 16.10
N VAL A 149 -8.20 7.11 16.30
CA VAL A 149 -7.48 5.83 16.18
C VAL A 149 -8.09 5.04 15.05
N ASN A 150 -7.34 4.85 13.96
CA ASN A 150 -7.83 4.09 12.82
C ASN A 150 -8.10 2.63 13.20
N LYS A 151 -9.32 2.14 12.93
CA LYS A 151 -9.79 0.80 13.31
C LYS A 151 -8.99 -0.33 12.68
N THR A 152 -8.33 -0.08 11.55
CA THR A 152 -7.60 -1.10 10.79
C THR A 152 -6.11 -1.05 11.06
N THR A 153 -5.52 0.14 11.00
CA THR A 153 -4.07 0.32 11.09
C THR A 153 -3.61 0.64 12.51
N GLY A 154 -4.49 1.21 13.33
CA GLY A 154 -4.15 1.71 14.67
C GLY A 154 -3.33 2.96 14.68
N LYS A 155 -3.17 3.63 13.54
CA LYS A 155 -2.56 4.93 13.46
C LYS A 155 -3.36 5.90 14.32
N ILE A 156 -2.64 6.66 15.16
CA ILE A 156 -3.22 7.65 16.07
C ILE A 156 -2.89 9.05 15.56
N SER A 157 -3.91 9.89 15.37
CA SER A 157 -3.76 11.33 15.08
C SER A 157 -4.53 12.16 16.12
N SER A 158 -3.96 13.30 16.49
CA SER A 158 -4.65 14.30 17.31
C SER A 158 -5.72 14.99 16.47
N MET A 159 -6.88 15.26 17.07
CA MET A 159 -7.91 16.09 16.46
C MET A 159 -7.60 17.59 16.64
N PHE A 160 -6.90 17.92 17.72
CA PHE A 160 -6.46 19.27 18.09
C PHE A 160 -4.98 19.26 18.50
#